data_AF-A0A968STV3-F1
#
_entry.id   AF-A0A968STV3-F1
#
_cell.length_a   1.000
_cell.length_b   1.000
_cell.length_c   1.000
_cell.angle_alpha   90.00
_cell.angle_beta   90.00
_cell.angle_gamma   90.00
#
_symmetry.space_group_name_H-M   'P 1'
#
loop_
_entity.id
_entity.type
_entity.pdbx_description
1 polymer ?
#
loop_
_entity_poly.entity_id
_entity_poly.type
_entity_poly.pdbx_seq_one_letter_code
_entity_poly.pdbx_strand_id
1 'polypeptide(L)'
;MSQRTIAIAIVGIILLGLVLLSVAGARREARPTTPDLAGVSSADASNPQLVAAGREVYGSYCQGCHGVALQGNANIPALGGSSASATLSDGQLFAIVKTARAVCPHSATA
;
A
#
# COMPACT_ATOMS: atom_id res chain seq x y z
N MET A 1 26.71 -53.73 -8.19
CA MET A 1 25.54 -52.82 -8.25
C MET A 1 24.84 -53.05 -9.58
N SER A 2 23.56 -53.45 -9.60
CA SER A 2 22.88 -53.80 -10.85
C SER A 2 22.24 -52.55 -11.47
N GLN A 3 22.11 -52.49 -12.79
CA GLN A 3 21.50 -51.35 -13.50
C GLN A 3 20.09 -51.00 -12.97
N ARG A 4 19.40 -52.00 -12.41
CA ARG A 4 18.09 -51.87 -11.75
C ARG A 4 18.17 -51.06 -10.45
N THR A 5 19.23 -51.21 -9.65
CA THR A 5 19.41 -50.44 -8.40
C THR A 5 19.71 -48.98 -8.69
N ILE A 6 20.48 -48.69 -9.75
CA ILE A 6 20.79 -47.32 -10.18
C ILE A 6 19.52 -46.62 -10.71
N ALA A 7 18.71 -47.30 -11.51
CA ALA A 7 17.47 -46.74 -12.05
C ALA A 7 16.47 -46.35 -10.96
N ILE A 8 16.30 -47.19 -9.94
CA ILE A 8 15.38 -46.91 -8.81
C ILE A 8 15.87 -45.70 -7.99
N ALA A 9 17.17 -45.60 -7.75
CA ALA A 9 17.74 -44.47 -7.01
C ALA A 9 17.57 -43.14 -7.75
N ILE A 10 17.78 -43.11 -9.07
CA ILE A 10 17.61 -41.91 -9.89
C ILE A 10 16.14 -41.46 -9.90
N VAL A 11 15.19 -42.38 -10.10
CA VAL A 11 13.76 -42.06 -10.07
C VAL A 11 13.34 -41.52 -8.70
N GLY A 12 13.86 -42.10 -7.61
CA GLY A 12 13.61 -41.62 -6.25
C GLY A 12 14.11 -40.20 -6.01
N ILE A 13 15.32 -39.86 -6.48
CA ILE A 13 15.90 -38.51 -6.34
C ILE A 13 15.13 -37.49 -7.18
N ILE A 14 14.72 -37.86 -8.40
CA ILE A 14 13.92 -36.98 -9.26
C ILE A 14 12.56 -36.69 -8.62
N LEU A 15 11.86 -37.71 -8.13
CA LEU A 15 10.57 -37.53 -7.46
C LEU A 15 10.69 -36.68 -6.19
N LEU A 16 11.72 -36.92 -5.38
CA LEU A 16 11.98 -36.12 -4.18
C LEU A 16 12.27 -34.65 -4.54
N GLY A 17 13.08 -34.41 -5.59
CA GLY A 17 13.37 -33.06 -6.08
C GLY A 17 12.13 -32.32 -6.60
N LEU A 18 11.25 -33.00 -7.34
CA LEU A 18 9.99 -32.43 -7.84
C LEU A 18 9.02 -32.07 -6.71
N VAL A 19 8.93 -32.90 -5.67
CA VAL A 19 8.13 -32.62 -4.48
C VAL A 19 8.67 -31.40 -3.72
N LEU A 20 9.99 -31.32 -3.52
CA LEU A 20 10.61 -30.17 -2.85
C LEU A 20 10.43 -28.87 -3.64
N LEU A 21 10.50 -28.92 -4.97
CA LEU A 21 10.28 -27.76 -5.83
C LEU A 21 8.82 -27.25 -5.76
N SER A 22 7.86 -28.18 -5.69
CA SER A 22 6.43 -27.85 -5.55
C SER A 22 6.14 -27.15 -4.21
N VAL A 23 6.75 -27.59 -3.11
CA VAL A 23 6.56 -27.00 -1.77
C VAL A 23 7.21 -25.61 -1.66
N ALA A 24 8.37 -25.39 -2.31
CA ALA A 24 9.02 -24.09 -2.35
C ALA A 24 8.31 -23.06 -3.24
N GLY A 25 7.63 -23.52 -4.30
CA GLY A 25 6.84 -22.67 -5.21
C GLY A 25 5.56 -22.11 -4.60
N ALA A 26 4.91 -22.85 -3.70
CA ALA A 26 3.64 -22.47 -3.07
C ALA A 26 3.71 -21.28 -2.10
N ARG A 27 4.91 -20.75 -1.82
CA ARG A 27 5.12 -19.59 -0.93
C ARG A 27 5.21 -18.25 -1.67
N ARG A 28 5.05 -18.24 -3.00
CA ARG A 28 5.16 -17.01 -3.82
C ARG A 28 3.83 -16.34 -4.13
N GLU A 29 2.80 -16.50 -3.32
CA GLU A 29 1.55 -15.75 -3.50
C GLU A 29 1.09 -15.13 -2.17
N ALA A 30 1.82 -14.11 -1.74
CA ALA A 30 1.26 -13.05 -0.92
C ALA A 30 1.89 -11.74 -1.38
N ARG A 31 1.69 -11.43 -2.68
CA ARG A 31 1.71 -10.02 -3.10
C ARG A 31 0.66 -9.35 -2.22
N PRO A 32 1.00 -8.33 -1.40
CA PRO A 32 -0.02 -7.57 -0.71
C PRO A 32 -0.93 -7.04 -1.80
N THR A 33 -2.12 -7.61 -1.92
CA THR A 33 -3.20 -7.00 -2.66
C THR A 33 -3.35 -5.66 -1.98
N THR A 34 -2.95 -4.58 -2.67
CA THR A 34 -3.42 -3.24 -2.33
C THR A 34 -4.91 -3.42 -2.07
N PRO A 35 -5.43 -3.07 -0.88
CA PRO A 35 -6.85 -3.20 -0.60
C PRO A 35 -7.61 -2.71 -1.82
N ASP A 36 -8.57 -3.50 -2.29
CA ASP A 36 -9.44 -3.09 -3.38
C ASP A 36 -10.28 -1.91 -2.86
N LEU A 37 -9.73 -0.70 -3.03
CA LEU A 37 -10.33 0.56 -2.62
C LEU A 37 -11.41 0.99 -3.63
N ALA A 38 -11.80 0.11 -4.57
CA ALA A 38 -12.91 0.34 -5.48
C ALA A 38 -14.25 0.62 -4.78
N GLY A 39 -14.35 0.35 -3.47
CA GLY A 39 -15.52 0.64 -2.63
C GLY A 39 -15.48 1.92 -1.79
N VAL A 40 -14.34 2.62 -1.67
CA VAL A 40 -14.33 3.95 -1.01
C VAL A 40 -14.85 4.97 -2.00
N SER A 41 -16.14 5.31 -1.85
CA SER A 41 -16.76 6.43 -2.56
C SER A 41 -15.93 7.69 -2.27
N SER A 42 -15.27 8.21 -3.31
CA SER A 42 -14.54 9.47 -3.20
C SER A 42 -15.49 10.56 -2.73
N ALA A 43 -15.03 11.40 -1.81
CA ALA A 43 -15.78 12.59 -1.43
C ALA A 43 -15.94 13.49 -2.68
N ASP A 44 -17.16 13.97 -2.92
CA ASP A 44 -17.41 14.89 -4.03
C ASP A 44 -16.69 16.22 -3.78
N ALA A 45 -15.56 16.41 -4.47
CA ALA A 45 -14.76 17.64 -4.39
C ALA A 45 -15.48 18.88 -4.94
N SER A 46 -16.61 18.70 -5.66
CA SER A 46 -17.45 19.79 -6.13
C SER A 46 -18.48 20.23 -5.09
N ASN A 47 -18.66 19.46 -4.01
CA ASN A 47 -19.58 19.80 -2.94
C ASN A 47 -18.93 20.83 -1.98
N PRO A 48 -19.41 22.09 -1.95
CA PRO A 48 -18.75 23.15 -1.19
C PRO A 48 -18.81 22.93 0.32
N GLN A 49 -19.83 22.24 0.84
CA GLN A 49 -19.94 21.91 2.26
C GLN A 49 -18.88 20.88 2.67
N LEU A 50 -18.65 19.85 1.84
CA LEU A 50 -17.58 18.87 2.09
C LEU A 50 -16.19 19.50 2.00
N VAL A 51 -15.98 20.40 1.04
CA VAL A 51 -14.72 21.16 0.92
C VAL A 51 -14.49 22.04 2.14
N ALA A 52 -15.53 22.71 2.66
CA ALA A 52 -15.44 23.51 3.87
C ALA A 52 -15.09 22.67 5.10
N ALA A 53 -15.75 21.53 5.28
CA ALA A 53 -15.43 20.59 6.35
C ALA A 53 -13.99 20.05 6.24
N GLY A 54 -13.55 19.69 5.04
CA GLY A 54 -12.17 19.27 4.77
C GLY A 54 -11.14 20.34 5.12
N ARG A 55 -11.46 21.62 4.89
CA ARG A 55 -10.61 22.76 5.28
C ARG A 55 -10.46 22.88 6.80
N GLU A 56 -11.52 22.65 7.56
CA GLU A 56 -11.47 22.67 9.03
C GLU A 56 -10.60 21.53 9.59
N VAL A 57 -10.79 20.32 9.06
CA VAL A 57 -9.95 19.16 9.39
C VAL A 57 -8.48 19.46 9.05
N TYR A 58 -8.22 20.03 7.88
CA TYR A 58 -6.87 20.40 7.47
C TYR A 58 -6.21 21.39 8.43
N GLY A 59 -6.91 22.47 8.79
CA GLY A 59 -6.41 23.48 9.73
C GLY A 59 -6.14 22.91 11.13
N SER A 60 -6.94 21.93 11.56
CA SER A 60 -6.84 21.34 12.89
C SER A 60 -5.70 20.31 13.00
N TYR A 61 -5.51 19.48 11.97
CA TYR A 61 -4.65 18.30 12.08
C TYR A 61 -3.47 18.27 11.11
N CYS A 62 -3.56 18.94 9.96
CA CYS A 62 -2.61 18.74 8.86
C CYS A 62 -1.66 19.93 8.67
N GLN A 63 -2.15 21.17 8.90
CA GLN A 63 -1.39 22.38 8.57
C GLN A 63 -0.07 22.49 9.34
N GLY A 64 0.02 21.90 10.54
CA GLY A 64 1.22 21.98 11.38
C GLY A 64 2.47 21.39 10.72
N CYS A 65 2.28 20.38 9.86
CA CYS A 65 3.38 19.76 9.11
C CYS A 65 3.37 20.17 7.64
N HIS A 66 2.20 20.18 7.00
CA HIS A 66 2.07 20.42 5.56
C HIS A 66 1.95 21.91 5.18
N GLY A 67 1.90 22.81 6.17
CA GLY A 67 1.87 24.26 5.99
C GLY A 67 0.49 24.82 5.67
N VAL A 68 0.24 26.09 6.02
CA VAL A 68 -1.08 26.74 5.84
C VAL A 68 -1.53 26.77 4.36
N ALA A 69 -0.58 26.82 3.43
CA ALA A 69 -0.82 26.88 1.99
C ALA A 69 -0.51 25.55 1.28
N LEU A 70 -0.51 24.41 2.00
CA LEU A 70 -0.24 23.08 1.46
C LEU A 70 1.16 22.90 0.85
N GLN A 71 2.10 23.76 1.23
CA GLN A 71 3.41 23.87 0.58
C GLN A 71 4.45 22.86 1.09
N GLY A 72 4.23 22.24 2.24
CA GLY A 72 5.21 21.35 2.87
C GLY A 72 6.53 22.06 3.19
N ASN A 73 7.61 21.27 3.26
CA ASN A 73 8.99 21.74 3.43
C ASN A 73 9.98 20.69 2.87
N ALA A 74 11.28 20.83 3.14
CA ALA A 74 12.32 19.91 2.63
C ALA A 74 12.09 18.43 3.00
N ASN A 75 11.44 18.16 4.14
CA ASN A 75 11.22 16.81 4.66
C ASN A 75 9.74 16.38 4.62
N ILE A 76 8.81 17.32 4.43
CA ILE A 76 7.37 17.08 4.38
C ILE A 76 6.84 17.45 3.00
N PRO A 77 6.19 16.53 2.27
CA PRO A 77 5.73 16.83 0.92
C PRO A 77 4.65 17.92 0.90
N ALA A 78 4.69 18.74 -0.16
CA ALA A 78 3.57 19.60 -0.52
C ALA A 78 2.33 18.74 -0.84
N LEU A 79 1.15 19.25 -0.52
CA LEU A 79 -0.14 18.64 -0.89
C LEU A 79 -0.86 19.44 -1.98
N GLY A 80 -0.58 20.74 -2.10
CA GLY A 80 -1.14 21.63 -3.10
C GLY A 80 -0.29 21.63 -4.36
N GLY A 81 -0.89 21.34 -5.51
CA GLY A 81 -0.19 21.33 -6.80
C GLY A 81 0.97 20.34 -6.91
N SER A 82 1.13 19.45 -5.93
CA SER A 82 2.21 18.46 -5.88
C SER A 82 1.91 17.29 -6.81
N SER A 83 2.96 16.70 -7.37
CA SER A 83 2.85 15.45 -8.13
C SER A 83 2.29 14.30 -7.28
N ALA A 84 2.44 14.30 -5.96
CA ALA A 84 1.86 13.26 -5.11
C ALA A 84 0.32 13.27 -5.12
N SER A 85 -0.31 14.42 -4.87
CA SER A 85 -1.78 14.53 -4.94
C SER A 85 -2.32 14.46 -6.38
N ALA A 86 -1.53 14.86 -7.37
CA ALA A 86 -1.91 14.78 -8.78
C ALA A 86 -1.78 13.37 -9.41
N THR A 87 -0.98 12.47 -8.82
CA THR A 87 -0.70 11.13 -9.40
C THR A 87 -1.45 10.01 -8.67
N LEU A 88 -1.98 10.28 -7.47
CA LEU A 88 -2.72 9.31 -6.67
C LEU A 88 -4.22 9.42 -6.92
N SER A 89 -4.91 8.28 -6.97
CA SER A 89 -6.38 8.28 -6.96
C SER A 89 -6.91 8.70 -5.59
N ASP A 90 -8.16 9.16 -5.54
CA ASP A 90 -8.81 9.56 -4.27
C ASP A 90 -8.85 8.42 -3.25
N GLY A 91 -9.04 7.18 -3.70
CA GLY A 91 -8.95 6.00 -2.84
C GLY A 91 -7.57 5.85 -2.23
N GLN A 92 -6.50 6.02 -3.03
CA GLN A 92 -5.12 5.96 -2.54
C GLN A 92 -4.82 7.10 -1.55
N LEU A 93 -5.28 8.32 -1.83
CA LEU A 93 -5.16 9.45 -0.89
C LEU A 93 -5.89 9.17 0.42
N PHE A 94 -7.12 8.66 0.36
CA PHE A 94 -7.89 8.29 1.54
C PHE A 94 -7.18 7.21 2.37
N ALA A 95 -6.66 6.17 1.72
CA ALA A 95 -5.90 5.12 2.41
C ALA A 95 -4.63 5.68 3.06
N ILE A 96 -3.89 6.57 2.40
CA ILE A 96 -2.71 7.21 2.99
C ILE A 96 -3.12 8.01 4.23
N VAL A 97 -4.14 8.86 4.15
CA VAL A 97 -4.60 9.64 5.31
C VAL A 97 -5.02 8.74 6.48
N LYS A 98 -5.68 7.61 6.19
CA LYS A 98 -6.15 6.67 7.22
C LYS A 98 -5.06 5.76 7.79
N THR A 99 -4.03 5.44 7.03
CA THR A 99 -3.05 4.39 7.37
C THR A 99 -1.63 4.88 7.58
N ALA A 100 -1.33 6.16 7.28
CA ALA A 100 0.01 6.75 7.42
C ALA A 100 0.40 6.95 8.89
N ARG A 101 0.58 5.85 9.62
CA ARG A 101 1.13 5.80 10.96
C ARG A 101 2.65 6.01 10.98
N ALA A 102 3.32 5.72 9.86
CA ALA A 102 4.76 5.90 9.71
C ALA A 102 5.16 7.30 9.18
N VAL A 103 4.26 7.98 8.46
CA VAL A 103 4.54 9.29 7.83
C VAL A 103 3.87 10.45 8.57
N CYS A 104 2.69 10.22 9.19
CA CYS A 104 1.97 11.24 9.95
C CYS A 104 1.85 10.77 11.42
N PRO A 105 2.77 11.18 12.33
CA PRO A 105 2.81 10.67 13.70
C PRO A 105 1.53 10.92 14.54
N HIS A 106 0.62 11.78 14.07
CA HIS A 106 -0.64 12.12 14.76
C HIS A 106 -1.89 11.38 14.25
N SER A 107 -1.81 10.56 13.19
CA SER A 107 -2.98 9.88 12.61
C SER A 107 -3.55 8.72 13.44
N ALA A 108 -2.87 8.34 14.53
CA ALA A 108 -3.18 7.13 15.30
C ALA A 108 -4.27 7.28 16.38
N THR A 109 -4.95 8.43 16.50
CA THR A 109 -5.87 8.72 17.62
C THR A 109 -7.27 9.21 17.24
N ALA A 110 -7.70 9.03 15.98
CA ALA A 110 -9.05 9.41 15.52
C ALA A 110 -9.87 8.21 15.04
#